data_AF-A0A369QJD7-F1
#
_entry.id   AF-A0A369QJD7-F1
#
_cell.length_a   1.000
_cell.length_b   1.000
_cell.length_c   1.000
_cell.angle_alpha   90.00
_cell.angle_beta   90.00
_cell.angle_gamma   90.00
#
_symmetry.space_group_name_H-M   'P 1'
#
loop_
_entity.id
_entity.type
_entity.pdbx_description
1 polymer ?
#
loop_
_entity_poly.entity_id
_entity_poly.type
_entity_poly.pdbx_seq_one_letter_code
_entity_poly.pdbx_strand_id
1 'polypeptide(L)'
;MVRSTEEPENTLMRQNSIKNYKYQEFNEKGPQQVGQEVLERLKECDLIYVSFDVDSLDPKFSRGTGTPVAIGLTVTQAQDLCYTLCRSPKVCCFEMVEINPMLDIKNTMAKNAFRILESATEAILNQPEPLAT
;
A
#
# COMPACT_ATOMS: atom_id res chain seq x y z
N MET A 1 -2.72 -4.94 1.90
CA MET A 1 -3.44 -5.64 2.99
C MET A 1 -4.90 -5.70 2.58
N VAL A 2 -5.46 -6.89 2.39
CA VAL A 2 -6.89 -7.04 2.07
C VAL A 2 -7.63 -7.54 3.31
N ARG A 3 -8.68 -6.82 3.69
CA ARG A 3 -9.42 -7.03 4.95
C ARG A 3 -10.87 -7.46 4.78
N SER A 4 -11.49 -7.12 3.64
CA SER A 4 -12.78 -7.65 3.21
C SER A 4 -12.51 -8.66 2.12
N THR A 5 -12.71 -9.95 2.39
CA THR A 5 -12.45 -11.02 1.43
C THR A 5 -13.56 -12.06 1.50
N GLU A 6 -13.94 -12.60 0.37
CA GLU A 6 -14.87 -13.71 0.26
C GLU A 6 -14.13 -15.07 0.21
N GLU A 7 -14.84 -16.18 0.47
CA GLU A 7 -14.25 -17.52 0.43
C GLU A 7 -13.59 -17.90 -0.90
N PRO A 8 -14.13 -17.53 -2.07
CA PRO A 8 -13.44 -17.74 -3.33
C PRO A 8 -12.06 -17.08 -3.38
N GLU A 9 -11.94 -15.83 -2.92
CA GLU A 9 -10.67 -15.09 -2.88
C GLU A 9 -9.69 -15.73 -1.90
N ASN A 10 -10.17 -16.12 -0.71
CA ASN A 10 -9.36 -16.81 0.28
C ASN A 10 -8.81 -18.13 -0.24
N THR A 11 -9.61 -18.87 -1.01
CA THR A 11 -9.21 -20.12 -1.63
C THR A 11 -8.13 -19.90 -2.69
N LEU A 12 -8.31 -18.92 -3.57
CA LEU A 12 -7.32 -18.56 -4.58
C LEU A 12 -6.00 -18.08 -3.97
N MET A 13 -6.06 -17.26 -2.90
CA MET A 13 -4.86 -16.81 -2.21
C MET A 13 -4.06 -17.99 -1.62
N ARG A 14 -4.73 -18.97 -1.01
CA ARG A 14 -4.09 -20.18 -0.46
C ARG A 14 -3.47 -21.03 -1.56
N GLN A 15 -4.22 -21.31 -2.63
CA GLN A 15 -3.77 -22.16 -3.73
C GLN A 15 -2.54 -21.59 -4.46
N ASN A 16 -2.49 -20.26 -4.63
CA ASN A 16 -1.42 -19.58 -5.35
C ASN A 16 -0.32 -19.04 -4.43
N SER A 17 -0.34 -19.39 -3.13
CA SER A 17 0.64 -18.89 -2.15
C SER A 17 0.75 -17.37 -2.09
N ILE A 18 -0.36 -16.65 -2.34
CA ILE A 18 -0.43 -15.19 -2.29
C ILE A 18 -0.41 -14.76 -0.82
N LYS A 19 0.61 -14.00 -0.44
CA LYS A 19 0.75 -13.50 0.92
C LYS A 19 -0.14 -12.28 1.12
N ASN A 20 -1.11 -12.41 2.03
CA ASN A 20 -1.89 -11.29 2.56
C ASN A 20 -1.45 -11.01 4.01
N TYR A 21 -0.78 -9.87 4.24
CA TYR A 21 -0.46 -9.39 5.57
C TYR A 21 -1.75 -8.87 6.23
N LYS A 22 -2.26 -9.62 7.21
CA LYS A 22 -3.48 -9.24 7.95
C LYS A 22 -3.18 -8.06 8.88
N TYR A 23 -4.21 -7.31 9.26
CA TYR A 23 -4.05 -6.10 10.09
C TYR A 23 -3.27 -6.35 11.38
N GLN A 24 -3.57 -7.44 12.11
CA GLN A 24 -2.86 -7.77 13.34
C GLN A 24 -1.36 -7.99 13.10
N GLU A 25 -1.01 -8.84 12.12
CA GLU A 25 0.39 -9.08 11.73
C GLU A 25 1.09 -7.78 11.30
N PHE A 26 0.39 -6.94 10.52
CA PHE A 26 0.92 -5.66 10.06
C PHE A 26 1.20 -4.72 11.23
N ASN A 27 0.27 -4.63 12.19
CA ASN A 27 0.40 -3.73 13.34
C ASN A 27 1.47 -4.21 14.34
N GLU A 28 1.67 -5.52 14.48
CA GLU A 28 2.72 -6.10 15.31
C GLU A 28 4.13 -5.86 14.74
N LYS A 29 4.28 -6.00 13.41
CA LYS A 29 5.57 -5.84 12.72
C LYS A 29 5.91 -4.38 12.39
N GLY A 30 4.88 -3.58 12.11
CA GLY A 30 5.03 -2.23 11.60
C GLY A 30 5.28 -2.16 10.09
N PRO A 31 5.04 -0.98 9.48
CA PRO A 31 5.04 -0.78 8.03
C PRO A 31 6.42 -1.03 7.39
N GLN A 32 7.51 -0.62 8.04
CA GLN A 32 8.86 -0.78 7.50
C GLN A 32 9.26 -2.26 7.41
N GLN A 33 9.04 -3.02 8.49
CA GLN A 33 9.36 -4.45 8.48
C GLN A 33 8.53 -5.20 7.45
N VAL A 34 7.22 -4.92 7.36
CA VAL A 34 6.35 -5.52 6.34
C VAL A 34 6.84 -5.16 4.93
N GLY A 35 7.20 -3.91 4.69
CA GLY A 35 7.78 -3.48 3.42
C GLY A 35 9.02 -4.28 3.03
N GLN A 36 9.95 -4.50 3.97
CA GLN A 36 11.16 -5.28 3.69
C GLN A 36 10.87 -6.76 3.44
N GLU A 37 9.94 -7.35 4.20
CA GLU A 37 9.52 -8.73 3.96
C GLU A 37 8.85 -8.87 2.58
N VAL A 38 8.06 -7.88 2.13
CA VAL A 38 7.47 -7.86 0.79
C VAL A 38 8.57 -7.81 -0.27
N LEU A 39 9.53 -6.89 -0.14
CA LEU A 39 10.63 -6.77 -1.10
C LEU A 39 11.50 -8.02 -1.17
N GLU A 40 11.79 -8.66 -0.03
CA GLU A 40 12.53 -9.92 0.02
C GLU A 40 11.77 -11.05 -0.69
N ARG A 41 10.44 -11.12 -0.54
CA ARG A 41 9.60 -12.10 -1.26
C ARG A 41 9.58 -11.86 -2.76
N LEU A 42 9.75 -10.62 -3.20
CA LEU A 42 9.75 -10.20 -4.60
C LEU A 42 11.16 -10.05 -5.19
N LYS A 43 12.20 -10.49 -4.48
CA LYS A 43 13.59 -10.24 -4.89
C LYS A 43 13.96 -10.85 -6.25
N GLU A 44 13.31 -11.94 -6.65
CA GLU A 44 13.53 -12.62 -7.93
C GLU A 44 12.74 -11.97 -9.08
N CYS A 45 11.84 -11.03 -8.80
CA CYS A 45 11.14 -10.26 -9.84
C CYS A 45 12.09 -9.21 -10.44
N ASP A 46 12.02 -8.98 -11.74
CA ASP A 46 12.78 -7.91 -12.40
C ASP A 46 12.19 -6.54 -12.09
N LEU A 47 10.86 -6.44 -12.11
CA LEU A 47 10.09 -5.22 -11.92
C LEU A 47 9.00 -5.43 -10.87
N ILE A 48 8.69 -4.36 -10.14
CA ILE A 48 7.65 -4.31 -9.11
C ILE A 48 6.66 -3.21 -9.50
N TYR A 49 5.39 -3.56 -9.49
CA TYR A 49 4.27 -2.63 -9.67
C TYR A 49 3.56 -2.44 -8.33
N VAL A 50 3.47 -1.21 -7.85
CA VAL A 50 2.78 -0.89 -6.59
C VAL A 50 1.44 -0.22 -6.90
N SER A 51 0.35 -0.92 -6.61
CA SER A 51 -0.99 -0.37 -6.63
C SER A 51 -1.46 -0.07 -5.22
N PHE A 52 -1.73 1.20 -4.92
CA PHE A 52 -2.22 1.63 -3.61
C PHE A 52 -3.65 2.14 -3.72
N ASP A 53 -4.58 1.35 -3.21
CA ASP A 53 -5.97 1.74 -3.00
C ASP A 53 -6.10 2.56 -1.72
N VAL A 54 -6.59 3.81 -1.85
CA VAL A 54 -6.76 4.76 -0.73
C VAL A 54 -7.75 4.24 0.31
N ASP A 55 -8.63 3.32 -0.06
CA ASP A 55 -9.51 2.64 0.90
C ASP A 55 -8.81 1.57 1.71
N SER A 56 -7.51 1.35 1.52
CA SER A 56 -6.68 0.65 2.51
C SER A 56 -6.55 1.42 3.83
N LEU A 57 -6.81 2.74 3.82
CA LEU A 57 -6.79 3.59 5.00
C LEU A 57 -7.99 3.32 5.93
N ASP A 58 -7.83 3.69 7.19
CA ASP A 58 -8.93 3.71 8.14
C ASP A 58 -10.06 4.64 7.64
N PRO A 59 -11.35 4.26 7.77
CA PRO A 59 -12.49 5.06 7.31
C PRO A 59 -12.56 6.50 7.86
N LYS A 60 -11.85 6.81 8.94
CA LYS A 60 -11.71 8.18 9.45
C LYS A 60 -10.83 9.08 8.55
N PHE A 61 -10.01 8.48 7.70
CA PHE A 61 -9.07 9.16 6.80
C PHE A 61 -9.47 9.07 5.32
N SER A 62 -10.15 7.99 4.92
CA SER A 62 -10.78 7.83 3.60
C SER A 62 -12.22 7.41 3.77
N ARG A 63 -13.16 8.23 3.28
CA ARG A 63 -14.56 7.83 3.11
C ARG A 63 -14.81 7.62 1.62
N GLY A 64 -14.03 6.73 0.99
CA GLY A 64 -13.98 6.55 -0.46
C GLY A 64 -15.02 5.58 -1.03
N THR A 65 -15.56 4.65 -0.24
CA THR A 65 -16.47 3.60 -0.74
C THR A 65 -17.70 3.35 0.14
N GLY A 66 -18.69 2.68 -0.48
CA GLY A 66 -19.95 2.28 0.14
C GLY A 66 -19.86 1.16 1.19
N THR A 67 -18.67 0.65 1.54
CA THR A 67 -18.51 -0.43 2.53
C THR A 67 -17.33 -0.17 3.46
N PRO A 68 -17.44 0.78 4.41
CA PRO A 68 -16.38 1.05 5.37
C PRO A 68 -16.18 -0.16 6.30
N VAL A 69 -15.08 -0.89 6.12
CA VAL A 69 -14.63 -1.87 7.09
C VAL A 69 -13.85 -1.15 8.18
N ALA A 70 -14.38 -1.20 9.41
CA ALA A 70 -13.71 -0.66 10.59
C ALA A 70 -12.34 -1.35 10.75
N ILE A 71 -11.29 -0.55 10.99
CA ILE A 71 -9.86 -0.94 11.08
C ILE A 71 -9.14 -0.92 9.72
N GLY A 72 -8.29 0.10 9.52
CA GLY A 72 -7.44 0.27 8.33
C GLY A 72 -6.12 0.95 8.67
N LEU A 73 -5.30 1.23 7.64
CA LEU A 73 -4.01 1.89 7.84
C LEU A 73 -4.19 3.34 8.32
N THR A 74 -3.34 3.78 9.23
CA THR A 74 -3.15 5.21 9.45
C THR A 74 -2.42 5.83 8.27
N VAL A 75 -2.58 7.15 8.05
CA VAL A 75 -1.87 7.87 6.99
C VAL A 75 -0.35 7.70 7.15
N THR A 76 0.17 7.78 8.37
CA THR A 76 1.60 7.59 8.64
C THR A 76 2.07 6.16 8.33
N GLN A 77 1.30 5.13 8.70
CA GLN A 77 1.64 3.75 8.32
C GLN A 77 1.64 3.55 6.80
N ALA A 78 0.71 4.18 6.07
CA ALA A 78 0.69 4.12 4.62
C ALA A 78 1.88 4.87 3.99
N GLN A 79 2.24 6.04 4.50
CA GLN A 79 3.44 6.78 4.09
C GLN A 79 4.68 5.90 4.28
N ASP A 80 4.89 5.37 5.49
CA ASP A 80 6.05 4.54 5.80
C ASP A 80 6.13 3.28 4.91
N LEU A 81 4.99 2.61 4.69
CA LEU A 81 4.94 1.43 3.83
C LEU A 81 5.28 1.78 2.38
N CYS A 82 4.64 2.81 1.81
CA CYS A 82 4.88 3.21 0.42
C CYS A 82 6.30 3.72 0.22
N TYR A 83 6.82 4.53 1.15
CA TYR A 83 8.22 4.95 1.17
C TYR A 83 9.17 3.76 1.13
N THR A 84 8.93 2.78 2.02
CA THR A 84 9.76 1.58 2.11
C THR A 84 9.77 0.77 0.81
N LEU A 85 8.58 0.51 0.22
CA LEU A 85 8.46 -0.24 -1.03
C LEU A 85 9.12 0.50 -2.20
N CYS A 86 8.83 1.80 -2.34
CA CYS A 86 9.30 2.64 -3.44
C CYS A 86 10.79 2.97 -3.39
N ARG A 87 11.52 2.60 -2.33
CA ARG A 87 12.99 2.67 -2.30
C ARG A 87 13.65 1.58 -3.14
N SER A 88 12.94 0.51 -3.49
CA SER A 88 13.49 -0.52 -4.35
C SER A 88 13.66 0.02 -5.78
N PRO A 89 14.85 -0.08 -6.39
CA PRO A 89 15.06 0.35 -7.78
C PRO A 89 14.29 -0.53 -8.78
N LYS A 90 13.67 -1.62 -8.33
CA LYS A 90 12.80 -2.49 -9.13
C LYS A 90 11.38 -1.92 -9.27
N VAL A 91 10.98 -0.94 -8.46
CA VAL A 91 9.65 -0.32 -8.59
C VAL A 91 9.61 0.53 -9.84
N CYS A 92 8.92 0.02 -10.87
CA CYS A 92 8.80 0.69 -12.17
C CYS A 92 7.54 1.54 -12.29
N CYS A 93 6.55 1.32 -11.42
CA CYS A 93 5.32 2.06 -11.39
C CYS A 93 4.72 2.07 -9.98
N PHE A 94 4.19 3.23 -9.61
CA PHE A 94 3.36 3.42 -8.43
C PHE A 94 2.06 4.10 -8.89
N GLU A 95 0.92 3.49 -8.57
CA GLU A 95 -0.39 4.08 -8.80
C GLU A 95 -1.16 4.28 -7.49
N MET A 96 -1.95 5.34 -7.44
CA MET A 96 -2.85 5.68 -6.35
C MET A 96 -4.28 5.68 -6.92
N VAL A 97 -5.14 4.80 -6.40
CA VAL A 97 -6.48 4.53 -6.96
C VAL A 97 -7.60 4.80 -5.96
N GLU A 98 -8.85 4.77 -6.44
CA GLU A 98 -10.08 4.93 -5.65
C GLU A 98 -10.26 6.30 -4.94
N ILE A 99 -9.67 7.36 -5.51
CA ILE A 99 -9.94 8.73 -5.06
C ILE A 99 -11.26 9.20 -5.68
N ASN A 100 -12.32 9.26 -4.86
CA ASN A 100 -13.62 9.80 -5.25
C ASN A 100 -13.93 11.18 -4.59
N PRO A 101 -13.74 12.30 -5.31
CA PRO A 101 -13.98 13.64 -4.76
C PRO A 101 -15.41 13.89 -4.28
N MET A 102 -16.40 13.16 -4.81
CA MET A 102 -17.82 13.36 -4.47
C MET A 102 -18.17 12.83 -3.08
N LEU A 103 -17.38 11.89 -2.55
CA LEU A 103 -17.55 11.34 -1.21
C LEU A 103 -16.59 12.00 -0.18
N ASP A 104 -15.70 12.87 -0.64
CA ASP A 104 -14.72 13.54 0.21
C ASP A 104 -15.35 14.73 0.95
N ILE A 105 -15.11 14.77 2.26
CA ILE A 105 -15.56 15.85 3.13
C ILE A 105 -14.35 16.75 3.40
N LYS A 106 -14.43 18.01 2.96
CA LYS A 106 -13.38 19.04 3.16
C LYS A 106 -12.01 18.65 2.57
N ASN A 107 -12.00 17.87 1.49
CA ASN A 107 -10.79 17.38 0.81
C ASN A 107 -9.86 16.56 1.72
N THR A 108 -10.43 15.86 2.70
CA THR A 108 -9.65 15.10 3.70
C THR A 108 -8.97 13.91 3.03
N MET A 109 -9.70 13.13 2.23
CA MET A 109 -9.15 11.99 1.52
C MET A 109 -8.10 12.44 0.50
N ALA A 110 -8.40 13.48 -0.30
CA ALA A 110 -7.45 14.01 -1.27
C ALA A 110 -6.13 14.48 -0.62
N LYS A 111 -6.21 15.18 0.52
CA LYS A 111 -5.00 15.61 1.27
C LYS A 111 -4.21 14.42 1.83
N ASN A 112 -4.90 13.41 2.37
CA ASN A 112 -4.24 12.23 2.91
C ASN A 112 -3.57 11.39 1.81
N ALA A 113 -4.26 11.18 0.68
CA ALA A 113 -3.70 10.52 -0.49
C ALA A 113 -2.48 11.28 -1.03
N PHE A 114 -2.57 12.61 -1.14
CA PHE A 114 -1.45 13.43 -1.61
C PHE A 114 -0.21 13.27 -0.71
N ARG A 115 -0.36 13.25 0.62
CA ARG A 115 0.75 13.01 1.54
C ARG A 115 1.43 11.65 1.37
N ILE A 116 0.66 10.62 1.02
CA ILE A 116 1.20 9.28 0.74
C ILE A 116 1.93 9.29 -0.60
N LEU A 117 1.36 9.95 -1.61
CA LEU A 117 1.99 10.11 -2.92
C LEU A 117 3.31 10.90 -2.83
N GLU A 118 3.37 11.97 -2.04
CA GLU A 118 4.60 12.73 -1.78
C GLU A 118 5.68 11.82 -1.19
N SER A 119 5.34 11.01 -0.20
CA SER A 119 6.28 10.07 0.44
C SER A 119 6.78 8.99 -0.53
N ALA A 120 5.88 8.42 -1.34
CA ALA A 120 6.26 7.48 -2.40
C ALA A 120 7.19 8.14 -3.44
N THR A 121 6.86 9.37 -3.86
CA THR A 121 7.65 10.13 -4.84
C THR A 121 9.04 10.46 -4.30
N GLU A 122 9.13 10.89 -3.04
CA GLU A 122 10.41 11.13 -2.37
C GLU A 122 11.28 9.87 -2.36
N ALA A 123 10.71 8.70 -2.06
CA ALA A 123 11.45 7.44 -2.10
C ALA A 123 11.96 7.11 -3.51
N ILE A 124 11.14 7.33 -4.55
CA ILE A 124 11.53 7.10 -5.95
C ILE A 124 12.67 8.02 -6.36
N LEU A 125 12.57 9.31 -6.04
CA LEU A 125 13.59 10.30 -6.39
C LEU A 125 14.93 10.06 -5.68
N ASN A 126 14.91 9.37 -4.53
CA ASN A 126 16.09 9.01 -3.76
C ASN A 126 16.50 7.53 -3.92
N GLN A 127 16.01 6.85 -4.96
CA GLN A 127 16.48 5.51 -5.28
C GLN A 127 17.98 5.56 -5.61
N PRO A 128 18.76 4.55 -5.16
CA PRO A 128 20.13 4.41 -5.64
C PRO A 128 20.10 4.22 -7.15
N GLU A 129 21.06 4.83 -7.86
CA GLU A 129 21.21 4.60 -9.30
C GLU A 129 21.25 3.09 -9.57
N PRO A 130 20.62 2.62 -10.67
CA PRO A 130 20.71 1.22 -11.05
C PRO A 130 22.19 0.84 -11.11
N LEU A 131 22.58 -0.23 -10.42
CA LEU A 131 23.92 -0.78 -10.57
C LEU A 131 24.14 -1.02 -12.07
N ALA A 132 25.08 -0.28 -12.67
CA ALA A 132 25.43 -0.44 -14.07
C ALA A 132 25.77 -1.92 -14.31
N THR A 133 24.97 -2.57 -15.15
CA THR A 133 25.20 -3.94 -15.65
C THR A 133 26.38 -3.98 -16.59
#